data_AF-A0A068YA56-F1
#
_entry.id   AF-A0A068YA56-F1
#
_cell.length_a   1.000
_cell.length_b   1.000
_cell.length_c   1.000
_cell.angle_alpha   90.00
_cell.angle_beta   90.00
_cell.angle_gamma   90.00
#
_symmetry.space_group_name_H-M   'P 1'
#
loop_
_entity.id
_entity.type
_entity.pdbx_description
1 polymer ?
#
loop_
_entity_poly.entity_id
_entity_poly.type
_entity_poly.pdbx_seq_one_letter_code
_entity_poly.pdbx_strand_id
1 'polypeptide(L)'
;MSNLLPPLPLPPPPQPQVLSKAEAFGIDNLLNYSPIVRTQIEEQGNEDKRTLMRCDSEPRIPPQTSIISEELAVCVKGILLSIMTWISTFRPDRQLLRTFLQPTTHSSTFQLTPREIARLMSTSWPRVFILEAIEVFLKGQDSKKLISFLAKLCSNGDATDFDATERIESLTCALTHLQPSTEEFSLLKTLCLFSLGSESASQAEFEHLSSLCDLLHQNLSVYIQACFPTNMEQKEGLLRCITAIKSIPDEMTCLIRRAFLKVFGCSMENIDRMIERMTFAAVEAAIEAAVKPP
;
A
#
# COMPACT_ATOMS: atom_id res chain seq x y z
N MET A 1 1.72 -28.29 -63.62
CA MET A 1 2.01 -26.97 -63.00
C MET A 1 1.10 -26.85 -61.78
N SER A 2 1.65 -26.94 -60.58
CA SER A 2 0.90 -26.77 -59.33
C SER A 2 1.49 -25.58 -58.58
N ASN A 3 0.71 -24.51 -58.46
CA ASN A 3 1.05 -23.30 -57.70
C ASN A 3 0.81 -23.58 -56.22
N LEU A 4 1.88 -23.71 -55.43
CA LEU A 4 1.81 -23.69 -53.97
C LEU A 4 2.14 -22.26 -53.51
N LEU A 5 1.13 -21.57 -52.98
CA LEU A 5 1.30 -20.29 -52.29
C LEU A 5 2.09 -20.49 -50.98
N PRO A 6 2.96 -19.55 -50.58
CA PRO A 6 3.67 -19.62 -49.31
C PRO A 6 2.69 -19.44 -48.14
N PRO A 7 2.98 -20.04 -46.97
CA PRO A 7 2.13 -19.92 -45.79
C PRO A 7 2.08 -18.47 -45.30
N LEU A 8 0.88 -18.02 -44.92
CA LEU A 8 0.65 -16.70 -44.35
C LEU A 8 1.41 -16.56 -43.01
N PRO A 9 1.94 -15.36 -42.69
CA PRO A 9 2.56 -15.10 -41.40
C PRO A 9 1.54 -15.28 -40.28
N LEU A 10 1.94 -15.99 -39.22
CA LEU A 10 1.13 -16.08 -38.00
C LEU A 10 0.91 -14.67 -37.44
N PRO A 11 -0.31 -14.35 -36.95
CA PRO A 11 -0.55 -13.08 -36.29
C PRO A 11 0.38 -12.97 -35.06
N PRO A 12 0.90 -11.77 -34.76
CA PRO A 12 1.72 -11.57 -33.58
C PRO A 12 0.93 -11.97 -32.33
N PRO A 13 1.59 -12.54 -31.30
CA PRO A 13 0.92 -12.87 -30.06
C PRO A 13 0.27 -11.59 -29.50
N PRO A 14 -0.93 -11.69 -28.89
CA PRO A 14 -1.57 -10.55 -28.26
C PRO A 14 -0.60 -9.94 -27.25
N GLN A 15 -0.33 -8.64 -27.38
CA GLN A 15 0.47 -7.93 -26.40
C GLN A 15 -0.19 -8.09 -25.03
N PRO A 16 0.57 -8.40 -23.97
CA PRO A 16 0.01 -8.46 -22.63
C PRO A 16 -0.63 -7.10 -22.32
N GLN A 17 -1.92 -7.10 -22.00
CA GLN A 17 -2.59 -5.91 -21.50
C GLN A 17 -1.87 -5.49 -20.22
N VAL A 18 -1.27 -4.30 -20.25
CA VAL A 18 -0.60 -3.73 -19.07
C VAL A 18 -1.71 -3.18 -18.18
N LEU A 19 -2.21 -4.03 -17.27
CA LEU A 19 -3.14 -3.61 -16.23
C LEU A 19 -2.43 -2.62 -15.31
N SER A 20 -3.14 -1.57 -14.90
CA SER A 20 -2.74 -0.76 -13.77
C SER A 20 -2.67 -1.61 -12.50
N LYS A 21 -1.87 -1.16 -11.53
CA LYS A 21 -1.69 -1.87 -10.27
C LYS A 21 -3.03 -2.05 -9.53
N ALA A 22 -3.92 -1.05 -9.58
CA ALA A 22 -5.26 -1.14 -8.99
C ALA A 22 -6.14 -2.19 -9.67
N GLU A 23 -6.10 -2.29 -11.01
CA GLU A 23 -6.84 -3.31 -11.77
C GLU A 23 -6.32 -4.72 -11.47
N ALA A 24 -5.00 -4.89 -11.40
CA ALA A 24 -4.37 -6.18 -11.09
C ALA A 24 -4.79 -6.73 -9.70
N PHE A 25 -5.13 -5.84 -8.77
CA PHE A 25 -5.59 -6.21 -7.43
C PHE A 25 -7.10 -6.03 -7.21
N GLY A 26 -7.87 -5.76 -8.28
CA GLY A 26 -9.33 -5.65 -8.23
C GLY A 26 -9.86 -4.45 -7.44
N ILE A 27 -9.10 -3.35 -7.35
CA ILE A 27 -9.42 -2.16 -6.54
C ILE A 27 -10.18 -1.10 -7.35
N ASP A 28 -10.04 -1.11 -8.68
CA ASP A 28 -10.53 -0.11 -9.62
C ASP A 28 -12.04 0.19 -9.54
N ASN A 29 -12.85 -0.85 -9.34
CA ASN A 29 -14.31 -0.79 -9.38
C ASN A 29 -14.99 -0.62 -8.01
N LEU A 30 -14.24 -0.68 -6.91
CA LEU A 30 -14.79 -0.84 -5.56
C LEU A 30 -15.28 0.44 -4.89
N LEU A 31 -15.06 1.61 -5.49
CA LEU A 31 -15.46 2.91 -4.93
C LEU A 31 -16.30 3.76 -5.91
N ASN A 32 -16.74 3.18 -7.02
CA ASN A 32 -17.52 3.87 -8.05
C ASN A 32 -19.03 3.72 -7.82
N TYR A 33 -19.59 4.28 -6.73
CA TYR A 33 -21.04 4.52 -6.64
C TYR A 33 -21.35 5.79 -5.85
N SER A 34 -21.76 6.85 -6.56
CA SER A 34 -22.71 7.83 -6.04
C SER A 34 -24.07 7.48 -6.60
N PRO A 35 -25.11 7.16 -5.80
CA PRO A 35 -26.44 6.98 -6.34
C PRO A 35 -27.07 8.36 -6.53
N ILE A 36 -26.85 9.00 -7.68
CA ILE A 36 -27.81 9.97 -8.17
C ILE A 36 -28.91 9.15 -8.84
N VAL A 37 -29.96 8.87 -8.06
CA VAL A 37 -31.23 8.36 -8.59
C VAL A 37 -31.80 9.43 -9.52
N ARG A 38 -31.54 9.29 -10.81
CA ARG A 38 -32.37 9.89 -11.86
C ARG A 38 -33.57 8.97 -12.07
N THR A 39 -34.65 9.24 -11.37
CA THR A 39 -35.99 8.83 -11.80
C THR A 39 -36.59 9.96 -12.64
N GLN A 40 -36.61 9.77 -13.96
CA GLN A 40 -37.78 10.15 -14.78
C GLN A 40 -38.92 9.24 -14.28
N ILE A 41 -40.18 9.62 -14.06
CA ILE A 41 -41.25 10.20 -14.91
C ILE A 41 -42.27 10.76 -13.86
N GLU A 42 -42.88 11.97 -13.95
CA GLU A 42 -44.16 12.27 -14.62
C GLU A 42 -44.54 13.75 -14.47
N GLU A 43 -45.08 14.32 -15.56
CA GLU A 43 -45.83 15.56 -15.59
C GLU A 43 -47.17 15.41 -14.87
N GLN A 44 -47.48 16.29 -13.91
CA GLN A 44 -48.83 16.83 -13.73
C GLN A 44 -48.80 18.03 -12.78
N GLY A 45 -49.25 19.20 -13.28
CA GLY A 45 -49.34 20.42 -12.50
C GLY A 45 -50.50 20.43 -11.50
N ASN A 46 -50.36 21.19 -10.41
CA ASN A 46 -51.21 22.35 -10.11
C ASN A 46 -50.71 23.10 -8.87
N GLU A 47 -51.18 24.33 -8.74
CA GLU A 47 -50.76 25.45 -7.89
C GLU A 47 -50.90 25.29 -6.35
N ASP A 48 -50.16 26.17 -5.65
CA ASP A 48 -50.52 26.91 -4.42
C ASP A 48 -50.59 26.23 -3.02
N LYS A 49 -49.59 26.52 -2.16
CA LYS A 49 -49.71 27.35 -0.92
C LYS A 49 -48.57 27.12 0.09
N ARG A 50 -48.04 28.22 0.62
CA ARG A 50 -47.19 28.29 1.83
C ARG A 50 -47.92 27.76 3.07
N THR A 51 -47.28 26.90 3.87
CA THR A 51 -47.44 26.93 5.34
C THR A 51 -46.22 26.38 6.08
N LEU A 52 -46.00 26.97 7.25
CA LEU A 52 -44.90 26.87 8.21
C LEU A 52 -44.98 25.59 9.07
N MET A 53 -43.80 25.10 9.52
CA MET A 53 -43.53 24.27 10.73
C MET A 53 -44.34 22.99 10.99
N ARG A 54 -43.65 21.86 11.21
CA ARG A 54 -43.29 21.31 12.55
C ARG A 54 -42.56 19.97 12.40
N CYS A 55 -41.55 19.73 13.24
CA CYS A 55 -40.89 18.45 13.44
C CYS A 55 -41.90 17.37 13.83
N ASP A 56 -41.88 16.24 13.12
CA ASP A 56 -42.18 14.93 13.69
C ASP A 56 -41.14 13.94 13.15
N SER A 57 -40.19 13.63 14.03
CA SER A 57 -39.12 12.67 13.81
C SER A 57 -39.67 11.26 14.02
N GLU A 58 -40.14 10.60 12.96
CA GLU A 58 -40.23 9.14 12.96
C GLU A 58 -38.83 8.55 12.74
N PRO A 59 -38.44 7.49 13.48
CA PRO A 59 -37.13 6.88 13.36
C PRO A 59 -37.04 6.14 12.02
N ARG A 60 -36.49 6.83 11.01
CA ARG A 60 -36.06 6.21 9.77
C ARG A 60 -35.03 5.15 10.10
N ILE A 61 -35.35 3.94 9.63
CA ILE A 61 -34.51 2.76 9.40
C ILE A 61 -33.01 3.11 9.44
N PRO A 62 -32.18 2.39 10.24
CA PRO A 62 -30.76 2.70 10.32
C PRO A 62 -30.12 2.66 8.93
N PRO A 63 -29.26 3.63 8.59
CA PRO A 63 -28.58 3.63 7.30
C PRO A 63 -27.73 2.36 7.20
N GLN A 64 -27.79 1.73 6.03
CA GLN A 64 -27.05 0.54 5.65
C GLN A 64 -25.53 0.73 5.88
N THR A 65 -25.06 0.41 7.08
CA THR A 65 -23.64 0.44 7.47
C THR A 65 -22.87 -0.79 7.00
N SER A 66 -23.54 -1.82 6.47
CA SER A 66 -22.91 -3.10 6.11
C SER A 66 -22.17 -3.06 4.76
N ILE A 67 -22.74 -2.42 3.73
CA ILE A 67 -22.19 -2.44 2.36
C ILE A 67 -20.86 -1.66 2.29
N ILE A 68 -20.76 -0.57 3.04
CA ILE A 68 -19.59 0.32 3.10
C ILE A 68 -18.37 -0.34 3.79
N SER A 69 -18.60 -1.24 4.76
CA SER A 69 -17.54 -1.95 5.47
C SER A 69 -16.88 -3.03 4.61
N GLU A 70 -17.64 -3.63 3.70
CA GLU A 70 -17.16 -4.71 2.84
C GLU A 70 -16.23 -4.19 1.74
N GLU A 71 -16.58 -3.07 1.09
CA GLU A 71 -15.72 -2.39 0.10
C GLU A 71 -14.35 -2.01 0.69
N LEU A 72 -14.35 -1.42 1.90
CA LEU A 72 -13.10 -1.08 2.59
C LEU A 72 -12.26 -2.33 2.86
N ALA A 73 -12.90 -3.42 3.30
CA ALA A 73 -12.20 -4.68 3.57
C ALA A 73 -11.57 -5.27 2.29
N VAL A 74 -12.25 -5.19 1.15
CA VAL A 74 -11.68 -5.64 -0.13
C VAL A 74 -10.51 -4.77 -0.56
N CYS A 75 -10.63 -3.44 -0.48
CA CYS A 75 -9.52 -2.52 -0.77
C CYS A 75 -8.29 -2.78 0.12
N VAL A 76 -8.50 -2.94 1.43
CA VAL A 76 -7.43 -3.27 2.38
C VAL A 76 -6.75 -4.58 2.00
N LYS A 77 -7.52 -5.63 1.67
CA LYS A 77 -6.97 -6.92 1.23
C LYS A 77 -6.18 -6.80 -0.07
N GLY A 78 -6.66 -6.03 -1.04
CA GLY A 78 -5.95 -5.78 -2.31
C GLY A 78 -4.61 -5.07 -2.09
N ILE A 79 -4.59 -4.04 -1.24
CA ILE A 79 -3.35 -3.34 -0.87
C ILE A 79 -2.40 -4.29 -0.15
N LEU A 80 -2.88 -5.08 0.81
CA LEU A 80 -2.05 -6.08 1.50
C LEU A 80 -1.45 -7.09 0.52
N LEU A 81 -2.23 -7.61 -0.42
CA LEU A 81 -1.72 -8.51 -1.46
C LEU A 81 -0.63 -7.83 -2.29
N SER A 82 -0.80 -6.55 -2.62
CA SER A 82 0.19 -5.76 -3.33
C SER A 82 1.50 -5.62 -2.54
N ILE A 83 1.42 -5.37 -1.23
CA ILE A 83 2.58 -5.33 -0.33
C ILE A 83 3.27 -6.69 -0.28
N MET A 84 2.52 -7.78 -0.11
CA MET A 84 3.06 -9.15 -0.08
C MET A 84 3.74 -9.50 -1.40
N THR A 85 3.21 -9.05 -2.53
CA THR A 85 3.83 -9.20 -3.84
C THR A 85 5.13 -8.39 -3.93
N TRP A 86 5.13 -7.13 -3.49
CA TRP A 86 6.32 -6.29 -3.49
C TRP A 86 7.44 -6.88 -2.62
N ILE A 87 7.18 -7.22 -1.36
CA ILE A 87 8.23 -7.69 -0.45
C ILE A 87 8.83 -9.02 -0.91
N SER A 88 8.01 -9.91 -1.48
CA SER A 88 8.44 -11.23 -1.92
C SER A 88 9.24 -11.20 -3.22
N THR A 89 8.90 -10.31 -4.16
CA THR A 89 9.55 -10.22 -5.48
C THR A 89 10.69 -9.20 -5.53
N PHE A 90 10.51 -8.01 -4.94
CA PHE A 90 11.51 -6.93 -4.97
C PHE A 90 12.71 -7.23 -4.07
N ARG A 91 12.46 -7.88 -2.91
CA ARG A 91 13.49 -8.25 -1.91
C ARG A 91 14.41 -7.08 -1.55
N PRO A 92 13.89 -6.05 -0.85
CA PRO A 92 14.62 -4.82 -0.56
C PRO A 92 15.88 -5.07 0.28
N ASP A 93 15.86 -6.09 1.14
CA ASP A 93 17.01 -6.57 1.90
C ASP A 93 18.18 -6.96 0.98
N ARG A 94 17.89 -7.72 -0.08
CA ARG A 94 18.91 -8.18 -1.04
C ARG A 94 19.45 -7.05 -1.87
N GLN A 95 18.61 -6.09 -2.26
CA GLN A 95 19.05 -4.92 -3.02
C GLN A 95 19.98 -4.04 -2.19
N LEU A 96 19.60 -3.74 -0.94
CA LEU A 96 20.41 -2.95 -0.03
C LEU A 96 21.78 -3.62 0.19
N LEU A 97 21.77 -4.90 0.57
CA LEU A 97 22.98 -5.64 0.91
C LEU A 97 23.92 -5.80 -0.29
N ARG A 98 23.38 -5.99 -1.50
CA ARG A 98 24.20 -6.05 -2.74
C ARG A 98 24.94 -4.75 -3.01
N THR A 99 24.33 -3.60 -2.75
CA THR A 99 24.96 -2.29 -2.99
C THR A 99 26.18 -2.08 -2.08
N PHE A 100 26.19 -2.63 -0.86
CA PHE A 100 27.27 -2.42 0.10
C PHE A 100 28.29 -3.56 0.21
N LEU A 101 27.91 -4.78 -0.14
CA LEU A 101 28.74 -5.97 0.08
C LEU A 101 29.50 -6.46 -1.17
N GLN A 102 29.67 -5.62 -2.20
CA GLN A 102 30.45 -6.04 -3.38
C GLN A 102 31.95 -5.67 -3.33
N PRO A 103 32.84 -6.59 -3.77
CA PRO A 103 32.60 -7.96 -4.24
C PRO A 103 33.27 -8.98 -3.32
N THR A 104 32.54 -9.82 -2.57
CA THR A 104 32.99 -11.19 -2.24
C THR A 104 31.94 -11.99 -1.48
N THR A 105 31.75 -13.24 -1.91
CA THR A 105 30.95 -14.30 -1.27
C THR A 105 29.46 -13.98 -1.09
N HIS A 106 28.62 -14.59 -1.93
CA HIS A 106 27.20 -14.84 -1.65
C HIS A 106 27.09 -15.80 -0.45
N SER A 107 27.45 -15.33 0.73
CA SER A 107 27.21 -16.06 1.97
C SER A 107 25.75 -15.87 2.34
N SER A 108 25.06 -16.97 2.66
CA SER A 108 23.71 -16.96 3.20
C SER A 108 23.60 -16.18 4.52
N THR A 109 24.74 -15.84 5.15
CA THR A 109 24.85 -15.02 6.36
C THR A 109 24.60 -13.53 6.16
N PHE A 110 24.43 -13.07 4.92
CA PHE A 110 24.13 -11.66 4.61
C PHE A 110 22.78 -11.53 3.88
N GLN A 111 21.82 -12.38 4.21
CA GLN A 111 20.44 -12.25 3.75
C GLN A 111 19.50 -12.45 4.91
N LEU A 112 18.44 -11.65 4.98
CA LEU A 112 17.39 -11.90 5.93
C LEU A 112 16.63 -13.16 5.51
N THR A 113 16.44 -14.05 6.48
CA THR A 113 15.54 -15.19 6.33
C THR A 113 14.10 -14.72 6.18
N PRO A 114 13.20 -15.52 5.59
CA PRO A 114 11.80 -15.14 5.46
C PRO A 114 11.12 -14.83 6.79
N ARG A 115 11.53 -15.53 7.86
CA ARG A 115 11.07 -15.26 9.22
C ARG A 115 11.54 -13.91 9.76
N GLU A 116 12.76 -13.52 9.46
CA GLU A 116 13.30 -12.21 9.88
C GLU A 116 12.67 -11.06 9.10
N ILE A 117 12.42 -11.23 7.80
CA ILE A 117 11.68 -10.24 6.99
C ILE A 117 10.25 -10.09 7.53
N ALA A 118 9.59 -11.21 7.84
CA ALA A 118 8.26 -11.21 8.44
C ALA A 118 8.23 -10.47 9.78
N ARG A 119 9.23 -10.72 10.64
CA ARG A 119 9.37 -10.05 11.93
C ARG A 119 9.59 -8.55 11.78
N LEU A 120 10.39 -8.13 10.82
CA LEU A 120 10.60 -6.72 10.52
C LEU A 120 9.32 -6.04 9.98
N MET A 121 8.56 -6.78 9.17
CA MET A 121 7.30 -6.30 8.63
C MET A 121 6.21 -6.14 9.70
N SER A 122 6.20 -6.99 10.73
CA SER A 122 5.18 -6.92 11.80
C SER A 122 5.17 -5.58 12.55
N THR A 123 6.26 -4.82 12.53
CA THR A 123 6.35 -3.49 13.16
C THR A 123 6.20 -2.35 12.16
N SER A 124 6.78 -2.50 10.96
CA SER A 124 6.87 -1.45 9.94
C SER A 124 5.67 -1.36 8.98
N TRP A 125 4.81 -2.37 8.97
CA TRP A 125 3.71 -2.48 8.00
C TRP A 125 2.78 -1.27 7.91
N PRO A 126 2.43 -0.51 8.97
CA PRO A 126 1.48 0.58 8.83
C PRO A 126 2.00 1.68 7.91
N ARG A 127 3.30 2.01 8.00
CA ARG A 127 3.94 3.02 7.13
C ARG A 127 4.07 2.50 5.70
N VAL A 128 4.46 1.23 5.53
CA VAL A 128 4.50 0.57 4.21
C VAL A 128 3.11 0.54 3.58
N PHE A 129 2.07 0.29 4.37
CA PHE A 129 0.68 0.26 3.90
C PHE A 129 0.19 1.61 3.38
N ILE A 130 0.48 2.71 4.09
CA ILE A 130 0.15 4.06 3.61
C ILE A 130 0.80 4.30 2.24
N LEU A 131 2.09 4.02 2.12
CA LEU A 131 2.82 4.24 0.86
C LEU A 131 2.30 3.36 -0.28
N GLU A 132 1.97 2.10 0.00
CA GLU A 132 1.40 1.21 -1.00
C GLU A 132 0.01 1.68 -1.43
N ALA A 133 -0.84 2.11 -0.48
CA ALA A 133 -2.15 2.65 -0.80
C ALA A 133 -2.01 3.88 -1.72
N ILE A 134 -1.13 4.82 -1.36
CA ILE A 134 -0.85 6.00 -2.18
C ILE A 134 -0.35 5.57 -3.57
N GLU A 135 0.59 4.65 -3.68
CA GLU A 135 1.09 4.16 -4.98
C GLU A 135 -0.04 3.56 -5.85
N VAL A 136 -0.86 2.69 -5.26
CA VAL A 136 -1.97 2.00 -5.96
C VAL A 136 -2.97 3.02 -6.51
N PHE A 137 -3.40 3.98 -5.70
CA PHE A 137 -4.40 4.96 -6.11
C PHE A 137 -3.84 6.06 -7.01
N LEU A 138 -2.60 6.52 -6.80
CA LEU A 138 -1.98 7.53 -7.66
C LEU A 138 -1.67 7.00 -9.05
N LYS A 139 -1.19 5.75 -9.17
CA LYS A 139 -0.98 5.12 -10.49
C LYS A 139 -2.29 4.82 -11.21
N GLY A 140 -3.39 4.65 -10.48
CA GLY A 140 -4.74 4.61 -11.04
C GLY A 140 -5.30 5.99 -11.41
N GLN A 141 -4.53 7.08 -11.25
CA GLN A 141 -4.97 8.48 -11.42
C GLN A 141 -6.18 8.87 -10.55
N ASP A 142 -6.36 8.23 -9.39
CA ASP A 142 -7.56 8.39 -8.57
C ASP A 142 -7.25 9.01 -7.19
N SER A 143 -6.69 10.21 -7.21
CA SER A 143 -6.36 10.97 -6.00
C SER A 143 -7.59 11.28 -5.13
N LYS A 144 -8.77 11.42 -5.74
CA LYS A 144 -10.03 11.62 -5.00
C LYS A 144 -10.46 10.36 -4.25
N LYS A 145 -10.35 9.17 -4.88
CA LYS A 145 -10.59 7.90 -4.18
C LYS A 145 -9.59 7.67 -3.07
N LEU A 146 -8.32 8.04 -3.26
CA LEU A 146 -7.29 7.95 -2.23
C LEU A 146 -7.69 8.73 -0.96
N ILE A 147 -8.09 9.99 -1.11
CA ILE A 147 -8.54 10.84 0.01
C ILE A 147 -9.76 10.21 0.69
N SER A 148 -10.76 9.77 -0.08
CA SER A 148 -11.96 9.10 0.45
C SER A 148 -11.63 7.83 1.22
N PHE A 149 -10.73 6.99 0.67
CA PHE A 149 -10.25 5.77 1.30
C PHE A 149 -9.54 6.06 2.63
N LEU A 150 -8.60 7.01 2.65
CA LEU A 150 -7.86 7.40 3.84
C LEU A 150 -8.77 7.99 4.91
N ALA A 151 -9.73 8.86 4.55
CA ALA A 151 -10.71 9.39 5.48
C ALA A 151 -11.59 8.29 6.09
N LYS A 152 -12.02 7.30 5.29
CA LYS A 152 -12.74 6.11 5.79
C LYS A 152 -11.88 5.26 6.73
N LEU A 153 -10.61 5.08 6.39
CA LEU A 153 -9.68 4.32 7.22
C LEU A 153 -9.46 5.02 8.57
N CYS A 154 -9.24 6.34 8.57
CA CYS A 154 -9.07 7.14 9.78
C CYS A 154 -10.33 7.17 10.66
N SER A 155 -11.51 7.36 10.07
CA SER A 155 -12.78 7.31 10.81
C SER A 155 -13.06 5.93 11.41
N ASN A 156 -12.67 4.84 10.73
CA ASN A 156 -12.71 3.51 11.32
C ASN A 156 -11.68 3.31 12.43
N GLY A 157 -10.56 4.03 12.43
CA GLY A 157 -9.56 4.02 13.49
C GLY A 157 -9.95 4.78 14.77
N ASP A 158 -11.14 5.38 14.82
CA ASP A 158 -11.58 6.32 15.85
C ASP A 158 -10.64 7.54 15.97
N ALA A 159 -10.20 8.08 14.82
CA ALA A 159 -9.39 9.28 14.79
C ALA A 159 -10.21 10.49 15.29
N THR A 160 -9.95 10.90 16.53
CA THR A 160 -10.42 12.19 17.06
C THR A 160 -9.41 13.32 16.82
N ASP A 161 -8.20 12.98 16.35
CA ASP A 161 -7.08 13.91 16.21
C ASP A 161 -6.94 14.46 14.79
N PHE A 162 -7.06 15.77 14.66
CA PHE A 162 -7.05 16.52 13.40
C PHE A 162 -5.66 16.49 12.70
N ASP A 163 -4.58 16.42 13.48
CA ASP A 163 -3.17 16.52 12.98
C ASP A 163 -2.75 15.28 12.15
N ALA A 164 -3.16 14.08 12.53
CA ALA A 164 -2.73 12.86 11.84
C ALA A 164 -3.31 12.74 10.40
N THR A 165 -4.56 13.17 10.22
CA THR A 165 -5.23 13.17 8.91
C THR A 165 -4.63 14.24 7.99
N GLU A 166 -4.40 15.45 8.52
CA GLU A 166 -3.78 16.57 7.77
C GLU A 166 -2.37 16.23 7.26
N ARG A 167 -1.57 15.52 8.06
CA ARG A 167 -0.23 15.06 7.64
C ARG A 167 -0.27 14.02 6.52
N ILE A 168 -1.23 13.10 6.54
CA ILE A 168 -1.43 12.13 5.45
C ILE A 168 -1.89 12.83 4.19
N GLU A 169 -2.81 13.78 4.30
CA GLU A 169 -3.26 14.58 3.16
C GLU A 169 -2.09 15.39 2.59
N SER A 170 -1.24 15.98 3.43
CA SER A 170 -0.03 16.69 3.02
C SER A 170 0.96 15.77 2.31
N LEU A 171 1.21 14.57 2.85
CA LEU A 171 2.06 13.55 2.21
C LEU A 171 1.48 13.09 0.87
N THR A 172 0.17 12.84 0.83
CA THR A 172 -0.56 12.43 -0.38
C THR A 172 -0.47 13.52 -1.44
N CYS A 173 -0.68 14.78 -1.07
CA CYS A 173 -0.50 15.92 -1.95
C CYS A 173 0.92 15.99 -2.48
N ALA A 174 1.94 15.91 -1.60
CA ALA A 174 3.34 15.94 -2.02
C ALA A 174 3.68 14.84 -3.03
N LEU A 175 3.25 13.61 -2.77
CA LEU A 175 3.48 12.47 -3.66
C LEU A 175 2.65 12.57 -4.96
N THR A 176 1.46 13.15 -4.91
CA THR A 176 0.65 13.41 -6.11
C THR A 176 1.33 14.42 -7.04
N HIS A 177 1.94 15.46 -6.48
CA HIS A 177 2.66 16.46 -7.27
C HIS A 177 3.99 15.92 -7.79
N LEU A 178 4.68 15.10 -7.00
CA LEU A 178 5.97 14.51 -7.37
C LEU A 178 5.85 13.42 -8.45
N GLN A 179 4.72 12.71 -8.51
CA GLN A 179 4.49 11.55 -9.39
C GLN A 179 5.66 10.54 -9.37
N PRO A 180 5.98 9.92 -8.21
CA PRO A 180 7.12 9.03 -8.14
C PRO A 180 6.97 7.78 -9.03
N SER A 181 8.08 7.29 -9.56
CA SER A 181 8.12 6.02 -10.29
C SER A 181 7.88 4.82 -9.36
N THR A 182 7.70 3.62 -9.93
CA THR A 182 7.61 2.36 -9.15
C THR A 182 8.84 2.12 -8.29
N GLU A 183 10.01 2.44 -8.83
CA GLU A 183 11.30 2.30 -8.18
C GLU A 183 11.44 3.30 -7.04
N GLU A 184 11.01 4.55 -7.24
CA GLU A 184 11.00 5.59 -6.19
C GLU A 184 10.04 5.22 -5.05
N PHE A 185 8.84 4.71 -5.35
CA PHE A 185 7.94 4.17 -4.32
C PHE A 185 8.56 2.97 -3.59
N SER A 186 9.23 2.08 -4.31
CA SER A 186 9.93 0.94 -3.71
C SER A 186 11.06 1.39 -2.79
N LEU A 187 11.75 2.48 -3.11
CA LEU A 187 12.76 3.09 -2.26
C LEU A 187 12.15 3.67 -0.98
N LEU A 188 11.03 4.38 -1.07
CA LEU A 188 10.31 4.94 0.09
C LEU A 188 9.78 3.83 1.01
N LYS A 189 9.29 2.71 0.46
CA LYS A 189 8.87 1.54 1.24
C LYS A 189 10.07 0.83 1.88
N THR A 190 11.19 0.73 1.19
CA THR A 190 12.46 0.21 1.72
C THR A 190 12.94 1.05 2.90
N LEU A 191 12.86 2.38 2.79
CA LEU A 191 13.12 3.27 3.91
C LEU A 191 12.23 2.88 5.10
N CYS A 192 10.90 2.83 4.92
CA CYS A 192 9.98 2.51 6.03
C CYS A 192 10.28 1.17 6.69
N LEU A 193 10.60 0.15 5.90
CA LEU A 193 10.90 -1.20 6.38
C LEU A 193 12.13 -1.22 7.31
N PHE A 194 13.18 -0.46 7.00
CA PHE A 194 14.45 -0.43 7.76
C PHE A 194 14.64 0.81 8.65
N SER A 195 13.61 1.67 8.76
CA SER A 195 13.67 2.90 9.57
C SER A 195 13.45 2.65 11.05
N LEU A 196 12.68 1.62 11.41
CA LEU A 196 12.48 1.23 12.80
C LEU A 196 13.74 0.50 13.25
N GLY A 197 14.51 1.15 14.13
CA GLY A 197 15.74 0.61 14.70
C GLY A 197 15.53 -0.69 15.47
N SER A 198 16.62 -1.22 16.03
CA SER A 198 16.78 -2.54 16.67
C SER A 198 15.84 -2.86 17.85
N GLU A 199 14.89 -2.00 18.21
CA GLU A 199 13.94 -2.23 19.32
C GLU A 199 13.06 -3.48 19.12
N SER A 200 12.84 -3.90 17.87
CA SER A 200 12.05 -5.10 17.53
C SER A 200 12.82 -6.43 17.66
N ALA A 201 14.14 -6.37 17.85
CA ALA A 201 15.05 -7.52 17.83
C ALA A 201 15.66 -7.85 19.21
N SER A 202 15.09 -7.34 20.30
CA SER A 202 15.55 -7.56 21.69
C SER A 202 15.38 -8.99 22.21
N GLN A 203 15.08 -9.96 21.34
CA GLN A 203 14.88 -11.36 21.68
C GLN A 203 16.03 -12.18 21.08
N ALA A 204 16.68 -13.03 21.88
CA ALA A 204 17.84 -13.83 21.48
C ALA A 204 17.64 -14.67 20.19
N GLU A 205 16.39 -14.94 19.82
CA GLU A 205 16.03 -15.61 18.57
C GLU A 205 16.35 -14.78 17.30
N PHE A 206 16.51 -13.46 17.42
CA PHE A 206 16.66 -12.52 16.31
C PHE A 206 17.99 -11.73 16.36
N GLU A 207 19.04 -12.28 16.98
CA GLU A 207 20.37 -11.64 17.04
C GLU A 207 20.92 -11.32 15.65
N HIS A 208 20.73 -12.22 14.69
CA HIS A 208 21.13 -12.02 13.29
C HIS A 208 20.36 -10.87 12.64
N LEU A 209 19.03 -10.83 12.80
CA LEU A 209 18.21 -9.69 12.37
C LEU A 209 18.65 -8.38 13.02
N SER A 210 18.95 -8.36 14.33
CA SER A 210 19.41 -7.15 15.02
C SER A 210 20.72 -6.63 14.40
N SER A 211 21.71 -7.51 14.23
CA SER A 211 23.00 -7.16 13.66
C SER A 211 22.88 -6.65 12.22
N LEU A 212 22.04 -7.29 11.41
CA LEU A 212 21.79 -6.85 10.04
C LEU A 212 20.98 -5.55 10.01
N CYS A 213 19.98 -5.36 10.87
CA CYS A 213 19.22 -4.11 10.95
C CYS A 213 20.13 -2.92 11.26
N ASP A 214 21.09 -3.06 12.18
CA ASP A 214 22.05 -2.00 12.49
C ASP A 214 22.90 -1.66 11.25
N LEU A 215 23.40 -2.68 10.53
CA LEU A 215 24.16 -2.50 9.29
C LEU A 215 23.30 -1.84 8.20
N LEU A 216 22.08 -2.32 7.99
CA LEU A 216 21.15 -1.82 6.98
C LEU A 216 20.78 -0.37 7.29
N HIS A 217 20.51 -0.04 8.55
CA HIS A 217 20.16 1.31 8.99
C HIS A 217 21.31 2.31 8.75
N GLN A 218 22.54 1.94 9.10
CA GLN A 218 23.72 2.78 8.88
C GLN A 218 23.95 3.09 7.39
N ASN A 219 23.65 2.14 6.52
CA ASN A 219 23.89 2.25 5.09
C ASN A 219 22.67 2.75 4.29
N LEU A 220 21.49 2.85 4.91
CA LEU A 220 20.24 3.22 4.26
C LEU A 220 20.30 4.60 3.59
N SER A 221 20.95 5.57 4.23
CA SER A 221 21.10 6.92 3.69
C SER A 221 21.95 6.94 2.41
N VAL A 222 23.04 6.17 2.38
CA VAL A 222 23.94 6.04 1.23
C VAL A 222 23.22 5.36 0.07
N TYR A 223 22.43 4.32 0.35
CA TYR A 223 21.66 3.61 -0.66
C TYR A 223 20.61 4.52 -1.30
N ILE A 224 19.86 5.24 -0.47
CA ILE A 224 18.85 6.19 -0.94
C ILE A 224 19.51 7.26 -1.81
N GLN A 225 20.67 7.78 -1.42
CA GLN A 225 21.41 8.74 -2.23
C GLN A 225 21.89 8.17 -3.56
N ALA A 226 22.34 6.91 -3.59
CA ALA A 226 22.76 6.22 -4.80
C ALA A 226 21.60 5.91 -5.76
N CYS A 227 20.40 5.70 -5.21
CA CYS A 227 19.18 5.46 -5.99
C CYS A 227 18.45 6.73 -6.41
N PHE A 228 18.93 7.92 -6.02
CA PHE A 228 18.25 9.16 -6.37
C PHE A 228 18.29 9.45 -7.87
N PRO A 229 17.21 10.05 -8.40
CA PRO A 229 17.18 10.50 -9.78
C PRO A 229 18.26 11.56 -10.02
N THR A 230 18.78 11.59 -11.24
CA THR A 230 19.75 12.60 -11.69
C THR A 230 19.11 13.99 -11.80
N ASN A 231 17.78 14.06 -11.95
CA ASN A 231 17.03 15.30 -11.92
C ASN A 231 16.99 15.87 -10.48
N MET A 232 17.54 17.07 -10.32
CA MET A 232 17.62 17.77 -9.04
C MET A 232 16.26 18.14 -8.45
N GLU A 233 15.26 18.48 -9.28
CA GLU A 233 13.90 18.78 -8.80
C GLU A 233 13.23 17.52 -8.25
N GLN A 234 13.34 16.40 -8.98
CA GLN A 234 12.81 15.11 -8.53
C GLN A 234 13.49 14.65 -7.24
N LYS A 235 14.81 14.80 -7.16
CA LYS A 235 15.60 14.47 -5.97
C LYS A 235 15.17 15.28 -4.75
N GLU A 236 15.02 16.60 -4.91
CA GLU A 236 14.57 17.49 -3.83
C GLU A 236 13.14 17.16 -3.40
N GLY A 237 12.23 16.90 -4.35
CA GLY A 237 10.87 16.46 -4.04
C GLY A 237 10.85 15.14 -3.25
N LEU A 238 11.69 14.17 -3.63
CA LEU A 238 11.79 12.89 -2.96
C LEU A 238 12.39 13.02 -1.54
N LEU A 239 13.36 13.91 -1.34
CA LEU A 239 13.90 14.25 -0.01
C LEU A 239 12.83 14.85 0.92
N ARG A 240 11.95 15.71 0.39
CA ARG A 240 10.80 16.22 1.15
C ARG A 240 9.83 15.11 1.53
N CYS A 241 9.57 14.17 0.61
CA CYS A 241 8.73 13.00 0.89
C CYS A 241 9.34 12.12 1.98
N ILE A 242 10.65 11.88 1.94
CA ILE A 242 11.37 11.14 3.00
C ILE A 242 11.20 11.82 4.35
N THR A 243 11.33 13.14 4.40
CA THR A 243 11.15 13.92 5.63
C THR A 243 9.72 13.82 6.14
N ALA A 244 8.73 13.93 5.25
CA ALA A 244 7.30 13.79 5.59
C ALA A 244 6.95 12.38 6.07
N ILE A 245 7.55 11.34 5.51
CA ILE A 245 7.35 9.95 5.95
C ILE A 245 7.94 9.73 7.34
N LYS A 246 9.13 10.27 7.61
CA LYS A 246 9.76 10.19 8.93
C LYS A 246 9.00 10.98 10.00
N SER A 247 8.26 12.01 9.61
CA SER A 247 7.41 12.80 10.52
C SER A 247 5.99 12.25 10.68
N ILE A 248 5.67 11.08 10.09
CA ILE A 248 4.41 10.38 10.35
C ILE A 248 4.40 9.98 11.85
N PRO A 249 3.46 10.52 12.64
CA PRO A 249 3.40 10.25 14.07
C PRO A 249 3.06 8.77 14.35
N ASP A 250 3.56 8.22 15.46
CA ASP A 250 3.28 6.84 15.84
C ASP A 250 1.79 6.62 16.14
N GLU A 251 1.09 7.67 16.57
CA GLU A 251 -0.36 7.75 16.71
C GLU A 251 -1.07 7.35 15.41
N MET A 252 -0.53 7.70 14.24
CA MET A 252 -1.09 7.31 12.95
C MET A 252 -0.94 5.80 12.70
N THR A 253 0.16 5.21 13.13
CA THR A 253 0.33 3.75 13.05
C THR A 253 -0.68 3.04 13.94
N CYS A 254 -1.01 3.62 15.09
CA CYS A 254 -2.08 3.15 15.98
C CYS A 254 -3.47 3.27 15.34
N LEU A 255 -3.75 4.37 14.62
CA LEU A 255 -5.02 4.55 13.90
C LEU A 255 -5.21 3.49 12.81
N ILE A 256 -4.18 3.20 12.02
CA ILE A 256 -4.25 2.15 11.00
C ILE A 256 -4.44 0.77 11.63
N ARG A 257 -3.71 0.47 12.72
CA ARG A 257 -3.94 -0.77 13.49
C ARG A 257 -5.38 -0.88 13.95
N ARG A 258 -5.96 0.18 14.53
CA ARG A 258 -7.38 0.20 14.96
C ARG A 258 -8.35 0.01 13.81
N ALA A 259 -8.11 0.67 12.68
CA ALA A 259 -8.95 0.50 11.49
C ALA A 259 -8.95 -0.96 11.02
N PHE A 260 -7.79 -1.62 11.05
CA PHE A 260 -7.67 -3.03 10.72
C PHE A 260 -8.38 -3.94 11.73
N LEU A 261 -8.43 -3.58 13.02
CA LEU A 261 -9.21 -4.35 14.01
C LEU A 261 -10.67 -4.45 13.59
N LYS A 262 -11.24 -3.33 13.15
CA LYS A 262 -12.63 -3.28 12.70
C LYS A 262 -12.85 -4.01 11.39
N VAL A 263 -11.88 -3.94 10.46
CA VAL A 263 -11.95 -4.63 9.16
C VAL A 263 -11.86 -6.15 9.31
N PHE A 264 -10.97 -6.65 10.18
CA PHE A 264 -10.69 -8.09 10.31
C PHE A 264 -11.37 -8.74 11.53
N GLY A 265 -11.94 -7.95 12.44
CA GLY A 265 -12.63 -8.45 13.64
C GLY A 265 -11.70 -9.15 14.65
N CYS A 266 -10.42 -8.74 14.73
CA CYS A 266 -9.41 -9.38 15.59
C CYS A 266 -8.73 -8.37 16.55
N SER A 267 -7.85 -8.84 17.44
CA SER A 267 -7.06 -7.99 18.38
C SER A 267 -5.80 -7.41 17.72
N MET A 268 -5.17 -6.40 18.33
CA MET A 268 -3.97 -5.75 17.75
C MET A 268 -2.82 -6.72 17.56
N GLU A 269 -2.52 -7.53 18.58
CA GLU A 269 -1.50 -8.57 18.52
C GLU A 269 -1.78 -9.60 17.41
N ASN A 270 -3.07 -9.85 17.12
CA ASN A 270 -3.46 -10.76 16.04
C ASN A 270 -3.28 -10.13 14.66
N ILE A 271 -3.39 -8.80 14.51
CA ILE A 271 -3.07 -8.12 13.25
C ILE A 271 -1.59 -8.21 12.95
N ASP A 272 -0.73 -7.84 13.91
CA ASP A 272 0.72 -7.85 13.67
C ASP A 272 1.19 -9.28 13.36
N ARG A 273 0.66 -10.30 14.06
CA ARG A 273 0.90 -11.71 13.75
C ARG A 273 0.33 -12.15 12.39
N MET A 274 -0.83 -11.64 11.99
CA MET A 274 -1.39 -11.91 10.66
C MET A 274 -0.47 -11.38 9.58
N ILE A 275 -0.02 -10.13 9.70
CA ILE A 275 0.93 -9.50 8.77
C ILE A 275 2.26 -10.27 8.75
N GLU A 276 2.79 -10.66 9.90
CA GLU A 276 3.99 -11.48 10.01
C GLU A 276 3.82 -12.80 9.23
N ARG A 277 2.73 -13.54 9.46
CA ARG A 277 2.45 -14.82 8.78
C ARG A 277 2.25 -14.66 7.28
N MET A 278 1.52 -13.63 6.85
CA MET A 278 1.33 -13.33 5.42
C MET A 278 2.66 -13.03 4.74
N THR A 279 3.51 -12.24 5.40
CA THR A 279 4.84 -11.88 4.89
C THR A 279 5.73 -13.11 4.77
N PHE A 280 5.76 -13.94 5.80
CA PHE A 280 6.51 -15.20 5.79
C PHE A 280 6.07 -16.09 4.63
N ALA A 281 4.76 -16.35 4.52
CA ALA A 281 4.21 -17.20 3.46
C ALA A 281 4.50 -16.66 2.06
N ALA A 282 4.37 -15.34 1.85
CA ALA A 282 4.64 -14.71 0.57
C ALA A 282 6.11 -14.83 0.16
N VAL A 283 7.04 -14.58 1.10
CA VAL A 283 8.48 -14.67 0.82
C VAL A 283 8.92 -16.11 0.60
N GLU A 284 8.44 -17.07 1.40
CA GLU A 284 8.70 -18.50 1.22
C GLU A 284 8.19 -18.98 -0.15
N ALA A 285 6.93 -18.66 -0.49
CA ALA A 285 6.35 -19.05 -1.78
C ALA A 285 7.15 -18.51 -2.97
N ALA A 286 7.64 -17.28 -2.89
CA ALA A 286 8.49 -16.71 -3.94
C ALA A 286 9.86 -17.39 -4.03
N ILE A 287 10.44 -17.80 -2.90
CA ILE A 287 11.69 -18.58 -2.88
C ILE A 287 11.47 -19.95 -3.50
N GLU A 288 10.42 -20.68 -3.10
CA GLU A 288 10.08 -21.98 -3.67
C GLU A 288 9.83 -21.90 -5.19
N ALA A 289 9.11 -20.87 -5.64
CA ALA A 289 8.85 -20.64 -7.05
C ALA A 289 10.14 -20.35 -7.84
N ALA A 290 11.12 -19.69 -7.23
CA ALA A 290 12.41 -19.41 -7.87
C ALA A 290 13.31 -20.66 -7.99
N VAL A 291 13.08 -21.70 -7.18
CA VAL A 291 13.87 -22.94 -7.18
C VAL A 291 13.30 -24.01 -8.12
N LYS A 292 12.00 -23.95 -8.45
CA LYS A 292 11.37 -24.88 -9.40
C LYS A 292 11.65 -24.43 -10.85
N PRO A 293 12.26 -25.27 -11.71
CA PRO A 293 12.39 -24.96 -13.13
C PRO A 293 11.01 -24.96 -13.81
N PRO A 294 10.83 -24.16 -14.89
CA PRO A 294 9.59 -24.09 -15.65
C PRO A 294 9.23 -25.42 -16.33
#